data_AF-A0A924YIS1-F1
#
_entry.id   AF-A0A924YIS1-F1
#
_cell.length_a   1.000
_cell.length_b   1.000
_cell.length_c   1.000
_cell.angle_alpha   90.00
_cell.angle_beta   90.00
_cell.angle_gamma   90.00
#
_symmetry.space_group_name_H-M   'P 1'
#
loop_
_entity.id
_entity.type
_entity.pdbx_description
1 polymer ?
#
loop_
_entity_poly.entity_id
_entity_poly.type
_entity_poly.pdbx_seq_one_letter_code
_entity_poly.pdbx_strand_id
1 'polypeptide(L)'
;MAALKFSRFLLLDGAWWLALALYLFLGIPYIDYHADENNHIFLSHDTITAFIDHRPDELTHILDENGDFRTFTDQLRLIDAPLHAYIIGFAWHISGLPESQFPRGSWRWSQPFAVNMNDGRIPGEALLVVARLASTTLLALSVVVMFALGWLFGGRP
;
A
#
# COMPACT_ATOMS: atom_id res chain seq x y z
N MET A 1 -4.02 25.64 -36.11
CA MET A 1 -4.76 24.36 -36.21
C MET A 1 -4.08 23.17 -35.52
N ALA A 2 -2.75 23.05 -35.50
CA ALA A 2 -2.04 21.94 -34.83
C ALA A 2 -2.18 21.95 -33.28
N ALA A 3 -2.06 23.11 -32.63
CA ALA A 3 -2.22 23.25 -31.17
C ALA A 3 -3.62 22.85 -30.67
N LEU A 4 -4.66 23.09 -31.49
CA LEU A 4 -6.04 22.72 -31.16
C LEU A 4 -6.29 21.20 -31.22
N LYS A 5 -5.50 20.46 -32.01
CA LYS A 5 -5.57 18.98 -32.10
C LYS A 5 -4.90 18.33 -30.90
N PHE A 6 -3.71 18.82 -30.52
CA PHE A 6 -2.97 18.38 -29.33
C PHE A 6 -3.82 18.53 -28.05
N SER A 7 -4.51 19.67 -27.92
CA SER A 7 -5.40 19.92 -26.78
C SER A 7 -6.57 18.93 -26.65
N ARG A 8 -7.15 18.44 -27.76
CA ARG A 8 -8.30 17.51 -27.72
C ARG A 8 -7.92 16.11 -27.28
N PHE A 9 -6.74 15.63 -27.68
CA PHE A 9 -6.26 14.31 -27.27
C PHE A 9 -5.84 14.29 -25.80
N LEU A 10 -5.20 15.36 -25.31
CA LEU A 10 -4.92 15.51 -23.88
C LEU A 10 -6.18 15.52 -23.03
N LEU A 11 -7.25 16.20 -23.48
CA LEU A 11 -8.53 16.19 -22.79
C LEU A 11 -9.15 14.79 -22.76
N LEU A 12 -9.08 14.06 -23.88
CA LEU A 12 -9.59 12.69 -23.95
C LEU A 12 -8.78 11.74 -23.06
N ASP A 13 -7.45 11.85 -23.07
CA ASP A 13 -6.55 11.04 -22.24
C ASP A 13 -6.77 11.35 -20.76
N GLY A 14 -6.92 12.63 -20.40
CA GLY A 14 -7.27 13.06 -19.03
C GLY A 14 -8.64 12.55 -18.58
N ALA A 15 -9.66 12.64 -19.45
CA ALA A 15 -10.99 12.10 -19.15
C ALA A 15 -10.97 10.57 -19.01
N TRP A 16 -10.19 9.89 -19.85
CA TRP A 16 -10.03 8.44 -19.78
C TRP A 16 -9.28 8.01 -18.52
N TRP A 17 -8.19 8.69 -18.18
CA TRP A 17 -7.48 8.48 -16.93
C TRP A 17 -8.40 8.69 -15.73
N LEU A 18 -9.19 9.76 -15.73
CA LEU A 18 -10.15 10.03 -14.67
C LEU A 18 -11.20 8.92 -14.56
N ALA A 19 -11.73 8.43 -15.68
CA ALA A 19 -12.66 7.30 -15.69
C ALA A 19 -12.03 6.02 -15.10
N LEU A 20 -10.77 5.72 -15.44
CA LEU A 20 -10.03 4.60 -14.86
C LEU A 20 -9.76 4.80 -13.37
N ALA A 21 -9.34 5.99 -12.95
CA ALA A 21 -9.11 6.30 -11.55
C ALA A 21 -10.41 6.13 -10.74
N LEU A 22 -11.52 6.71 -11.21
CA LEU A 22 -12.84 6.54 -10.58
C LEU A 22 -13.23 5.07 -10.48
N TYR A 23 -13.03 4.28 -11.54
CA TYR A 23 -13.28 2.83 -11.52
C TYR A 23 -12.47 2.13 -10.42
N LEU A 24 -11.17 2.44 -10.30
CA LEU A 24 -10.31 1.85 -9.27
C LEU A 24 -10.75 2.22 -7.85
N PHE A 25 -11.03 3.50 -7.60
CA PHE A 25 -11.44 3.97 -6.27
C PHE A 25 -12.84 3.48 -5.88
N LEU A 26 -13.79 3.45 -6.80
CA LEU A 26 -15.14 2.92 -6.57
C LEU A 26 -15.14 1.40 -6.35
N GLY A 27 -14.09 0.70 -6.81
CA GLY A 27 -13.92 -0.74 -6.64
C GLY A 27 -13.51 -1.16 -5.21
N ILE A 28 -12.88 -0.28 -4.42
CA ILE A 28 -12.30 -0.60 -3.11
C ILE A 28 -13.25 -1.36 -2.15
N PRO A 29 -14.54 -0.98 -2.01
CA PRO A 29 -15.46 -1.65 -1.09
C PRO A 29 -15.87 -3.07 -1.52
N TYR A 30 -15.64 -3.43 -2.79
CA TYR A 30 -16.05 -4.72 -3.36
C TYR A 30 -14.92 -5.77 -3.33
N ILE A 31 -13.77 -5.42 -2.78
CA ILE A 31 -12.61 -6.30 -2.69
C ILE A 31 -12.69 -7.12 -1.40
N ASP A 32 -12.80 -8.44 -1.55
CA ASP A 32 -12.69 -9.37 -0.42
C ASP A 32 -11.32 -9.24 0.25
N TYR A 33 -11.28 -9.39 1.57
CA TYR A 33 -10.05 -9.27 2.33
C TYR A 33 -9.07 -10.40 2.00
N HIS A 34 -7.83 -10.04 1.67
CA HIS A 34 -6.75 -10.98 1.42
C HIS A 34 -5.74 -11.03 2.58
N ALA A 35 -5.23 -12.22 2.89
CA ALA A 35 -4.29 -12.42 3.99
C ALA A 35 -3.00 -11.59 3.86
N ASP A 36 -2.51 -11.38 2.63
CA ASP A 36 -1.31 -10.55 2.39
C ASP A 36 -1.51 -9.07 2.76
N GLU A 37 -2.76 -8.55 2.70
CA GLU A 37 -3.05 -7.19 3.13
C GLU A 37 -2.69 -6.99 4.60
N ASN A 38 -2.89 -8.03 5.43
CA ASN A 38 -2.46 -7.99 6.83
C ASN A 38 -0.96 -7.70 6.95
N ASN A 39 -0.12 -8.42 6.22
CA ASN A 39 1.33 -8.34 6.43
C ASN A 39 1.84 -6.95 6.09
N HIS A 40 1.36 -6.35 4.99
CA HIS A 40 1.74 -4.98 4.63
C HIS A 40 1.21 -3.94 5.62
N ILE A 41 -0.02 -4.10 6.13
CA ILE A 41 -0.58 -3.19 7.13
C ILE A 41 0.15 -3.35 8.47
N PHE A 42 0.45 -4.58 8.89
CA PHE A 42 1.21 -4.85 10.10
C PHE A 42 2.61 -4.25 10.03
N LEU A 43 3.33 -4.46 8.93
CA LEU A 43 4.64 -3.85 8.70
C LEU A 43 4.58 -2.33 8.59
N SER A 44 3.44 -1.73 8.22
CA SER A 44 3.35 -0.28 8.13
C SER A 44 3.52 0.43 9.48
N HIS A 45 3.42 -0.31 10.60
CA HIS A 45 3.79 0.16 11.94
C HIS A 45 5.27 0.56 12.04
N ASP A 46 6.14 0.04 11.17
CA ASP A 46 7.54 0.43 11.08
C ASP A 46 7.69 1.92 10.72
N THR A 47 6.66 2.52 10.09
CA THR A 47 6.62 3.97 9.83
C THR A 47 6.58 4.76 11.13
N ILE A 48 5.87 4.26 12.14
CA ILE A 48 5.81 4.87 13.47
C ILE A 48 7.22 4.82 14.06
N THR A 49 7.81 3.62 14.13
CA THR A 49 9.15 3.41 14.69
C THR A 49 10.22 4.28 13.99
N ALA A 50 10.26 4.27 12.66
CA ALA A 50 11.31 4.95 11.89
C ALA A 50 11.15 6.48 11.85
N PHE A 51 9.93 6.97 11.60
CA PHE A 51 9.72 8.37 11.22
C PHE A 51 8.99 9.20 12.29
N ILE A 52 8.15 8.57 13.12
CA ILE A 52 7.39 9.28 14.17
C ILE A 52 8.18 9.25 15.48
N ASP A 53 8.65 8.07 15.88
CA ASP A 53 9.43 7.90 17.09
C ASP A 53 10.92 8.21 16.90
N HIS A 54 11.36 8.36 15.64
CA HIS A 54 12.75 8.61 15.26
C HIS A 54 13.75 7.53 15.71
N ARG A 55 13.34 6.25 15.64
CA ARG A 55 14.14 5.07 16.05
C ARG A 55 14.35 4.08 14.89
N PRO A 56 14.89 4.51 13.73
CA PRO A 56 15.07 3.62 12.59
C PRO A 56 16.07 2.48 12.85
N ASP A 57 16.97 2.64 13.82
CA ASP A 57 17.94 1.63 14.25
C ASP A 57 17.25 0.36 14.78
N GLU A 58 16.10 0.47 15.45
CA GLU A 58 15.33 -0.68 15.94
C GLU A 58 14.90 -1.63 14.81
N LEU A 59 14.80 -1.13 13.58
CA LEU A 59 14.42 -1.91 12.39
C LEU A 59 15.60 -2.58 11.68
N THR A 60 16.84 -2.25 12.05
CA THR A 60 18.04 -2.71 11.34
C THR A 60 18.61 -4.04 11.86
N HIS A 61 18.26 -4.42 13.08
CA HIS A 61 18.84 -5.56 13.77
C HIS A 61 18.09 -6.88 13.51
N ILE A 62 17.89 -7.30 12.27
CA ILE A 62 16.97 -8.42 11.97
C ILE A 62 17.47 -9.83 12.34
N LEU A 63 18.77 -10.01 12.59
CA LEU A 63 19.40 -11.29 12.94
C LEU A 63 19.83 -11.33 14.41
N ASP A 64 19.81 -12.53 15.00
CA ASP A 64 20.35 -12.83 16.32
C ASP A 64 21.86 -13.16 16.26
N GLU A 65 22.45 -13.53 17.40
CA GLU A 65 23.86 -13.89 17.53
C GLU A 65 24.28 -15.15 16.75
N ASN A 66 23.30 -15.99 16.38
CA ASN A 66 23.52 -17.20 15.59
C ASN A 66 23.34 -16.95 14.08
N GLY A 67 22.94 -15.74 13.69
CA GLY A 67 22.63 -15.39 12.31
C GLY A 67 21.22 -15.79 11.88
N ASP A 68 20.35 -16.18 12.82
CA ASP A 68 18.95 -16.51 12.57
C ASP A 68 18.06 -15.28 12.75
N PHE A 69 16.88 -15.27 12.11
CA PHE A 69 15.92 -14.19 12.33
C PHE A 69 15.34 -14.25 13.73
N ARG A 70 15.37 -13.13 14.46
CA ARG A 70 14.84 -13.06 15.84
C ARG A 70 13.33 -13.29 15.88
N THR A 71 12.63 -12.81 14.85
CA THR A 71 11.17 -12.88 14.75
C THR A 71 10.73 -13.19 13.31
N PHE A 72 9.52 -13.71 13.15
CA PHE A 72 8.90 -13.82 11.82
C PHE A 72 8.72 -12.45 11.14
N THR A 73 8.51 -11.38 11.93
CA THR A 73 8.43 -10.02 11.39
C THR A 73 9.75 -9.58 10.75
N ASP A 74 10.88 -9.93 11.35
CA ASP A 74 12.21 -9.68 10.79
C ASP A 74 12.43 -10.44 9.47
N GLN A 75 11.86 -11.64 9.33
CA GLN A 75 11.83 -12.36 8.04
C GLN A 75 11.03 -11.60 6.99
N LEU A 76 9.83 -11.13 7.34
CA LEU A 76 8.97 -10.38 6.41
C LEU A 76 9.64 -9.09 5.92
N ARG A 77 10.38 -8.38 6.78
CA ARG A 77 11.15 -7.18 6.40
C ARG A 77 12.25 -7.46 5.38
N LEU A 78 12.76 -8.69 5.30
CA LEU A 78 13.75 -9.08 4.30
C LEU A 78 13.11 -9.54 2.99
N ILE A 79 11.90 -10.11 3.05
CA ILE A 79 11.17 -10.60 1.87
C ILE A 79 10.68 -9.42 1.03
N ASP A 80 10.06 -8.42 1.67
CA ASP A 80 9.44 -7.29 1.00
C ASP A 80 10.16 -5.98 1.29
N ALA A 81 10.39 -5.19 0.23
CA ALA A 81 10.91 -3.84 0.39
C ALA A 81 9.92 -2.97 1.20
N PRO A 82 10.40 -2.12 2.14
CA PRO A 82 9.54 -1.43 3.09
C PRO A 82 8.72 -0.29 2.46
N LEU A 83 8.99 0.07 1.20
CA LEU A 83 8.37 1.23 0.55
C LEU A 83 6.83 1.16 0.59
N HIS A 84 6.24 0.00 0.28
CA HIS A 84 4.79 -0.14 0.31
C HIS A 84 4.23 0.02 1.73
N ALA A 85 4.87 -0.61 2.72
CA ALA A 85 4.49 -0.48 4.12
C ALA A 85 4.61 0.97 4.61
N TYR A 86 5.66 1.70 4.23
CA TYR A 86 5.83 3.10 4.58
C TYR A 86 4.79 4.02 3.94
N ILE A 87 4.35 3.74 2.72
CA ILE A 87 3.27 4.51 2.08
C ILE A 87 1.93 4.26 2.80
N ILE A 88 1.64 3.01 3.20
CA ILE A 88 0.45 2.70 4.03
C ILE A 88 0.54 3.41 5.37
N GLY A 89 1.69 3.37 6.04
CA GLY A 89 1.87 4.01 7.35
C GLY A 89 1.78 5.53 7.28
N PHE A 90 2.30 6.13 6.20
CA PHE A 90 2.10 7.55 5.93
C PHE A 90 0.61 7.89 5.73
N ALA A 91 -0.11 7.08 4.95
CA ALA A 91 -1.55 7.26 4.75
C ALA A 91 -2.34 7.11 6.07
N TRP A 92 -1.96 6.15 6.92
CA TRP A 92 -2.49 6.02 8.27
C TRP A 92 -2.22 7.30 9.10
N HIS A 93 -0.99 7.78 9.12
CA HIS A 93 -0.60 8.95 9.92
C HIS A 93 -1.43 10.19 9.58
N ILE A 94 -1.62 10.49 8.28
CA ILE A 94 -2.40 11.65 7.84
C ILE A 94 -3.92 11.44 7.99
N SER A 95 -4.39 10.20 8.12
CA SER A 95 -5.82 9.89 8.34
C SER A 95 -6.29 10.16 9.77
N GLY A 96 -5.37 10.30 10.73
CA GLY A 96 -5.68 10.52 12.14
C GLY A 96 -6.31 9.30 12.84
N LEU A 97 -6.24 8.11 12.25
CA LEU A 97 -6.71 6.87 12.87
C LEU A 97 -5.82 6.50 14.07
N PRO A 98 -6.39 5.93 15.15
CA PRO A 98 -5.60 5.50 16.29
C PRO A 98 -4.79 4.23 15.97
N GLU A 99 -3.65 4.06 16.64
CA GLU A 99 -2.81 2.86 16.50
C GLU A 99 -3.55 1.56 16.88
N SER A 100 -4.61 1.65 17.68
CA SER A 100 -5.44 0.49 18.03
C SER A 100 -6.15 -0.17 16.83
N GLN A 101 -6.14 0.46 15.66
CA GLN A 101 -6.68 -0.11 14.41
C GLN A 101 -5.70 -1.09 13.74
N PHE A 102 -4.42 -1.07 14.10
CA PHE A 102 -3.45 -2.00 13.56
C PHE A 102 -3.74 -3.44 14.01
N PRO A 103 -3.43 -4.43 13.15
CA PRO A 103 -3.49 -5.82 13.57
C PRO A 103 -2.44 -6.08 14.66
N ARG A 104 -2.76 -6.97 15.60
CA ARG A 104 -1.87 -7.33 16.72
C ARG A 104 -0.65 -8.15 16.32
N GLY A 105 -0.57 -8.55 15.05
CA GLY A 105 0.47 -9.40 14.50
C GLY A 105 0.28 -9.59 12.99
N SER A 106 1.31 -10.13 12.34
CA SER A 106 1.29 -10.58 10.94
C SER A 106 0.23 -11.67 10.69
N TRP A 107 0.06 -12.16 9.47
CA TRP A 107 -0.87 -13.26 9.22
C TRP A 107 -0.27 -14.60 9.66
N ARG A 108 -1.08 -15.51 10.26
CA ARG A 108 -0.67 -16.89 10.56
C ARG A 108 -1.19 -17.84 9.49
N TRP A 109 -0.33 -18.18 8.53
CA TRP A 109 -0.64 -19.08 7.42
C TRP A 109 -1.00 -20.52 7.83
N SER A 110 -0.48 -20.99 8.97
CA SER A 110 -0.81 -22.33 9.49
C SER A 110 -2.14 -22.40 10.22
N GLN A 111 -2.88 -21.28 10.30
CA GLN A 111 -4.14 -21.19 11.04
C GLN A 111 -5.31 -20.86 10.12
N PRO A 112 -6.52 -21.36 10.45
CA PRO A 112 -7.74 -20.95 9.76
C PRO A 112 -8.00 -19.43 9.88
N PHE A 113 -8.77 -18.90 8.93
CA PHE A 113 -9.18 -17.50 8.91
C PHE A 113 -9.80 -17.03 10.24
N ALA A 114 -10.74 -17.81 10.79
CA ALA A 114 -11.44 -17.48 12.02
C ALA A 114 -10.49 -17.35 13.23
N VAL A 115 -9.39 -18.09 13.26
CA VAL A 115 -8.38 -17.97 14.33
C VAL A 115 -7.64 -16.64 14.20
N ASN A 116 -7.20 -16.27 13.00
CA ASN A 116 -6.57 -14.97 12.76
C ASN A 116 -7.52 -13.80 13.11
N MET A 117 -8.81 -13.93 12.78
CA MET A 117 -9.83 -12.96 13.16
C MET A 117 -9.95 -12.81 14.69
N ASN A 118 -10.09 -13.94 15.40
CA ASN A 118 -10.24 -13.95 16.86
C ASN A 118 -8.98 -13.46 17.59
N ASP A 119 -7.79 -13.71 17.02
CA ASP A 119 -6.50 -13.25 17.56
C ASP A 119 -6.26 -11.75 17.32
N GLY A 120 -7.14 -11.05 16.59
CA GLY A 120 -6.99 -9.64 16.25
C GLY A 120 -5.91 -9.40 15.18
N ARG A 121 -5.70 -10.35 14.27
CA ARG A 121 -4.83 -10.24 13.09
C ARG A 121 -5.59 -9.76 11.86
N ILE A 122 -6.76 -9.16 12.02
CA ILE A 122 -7.45 -8.43 10.96
C ILE A 122 -7.40 -6.95 11.34
N PRO A 123 -6.94 -6.06 10.45
CA PRO A 123 -6.94 -4.63 10.72
C PRO A 123 -8.38 -4.12 10.92
N GLY A 124 -8.52 -3.00 11.62
CA GLY A 124 -9.81 -2.32 11.63
C GLY A 124 -10.23 -1.88 10.22
N GLU A 125 -11.53 -1.88 9.95
CA GLU A 125 -12.10 -1.61 8.63
C GLU A 125 -11.64 -0.26 8.05
N ALA A 126 -11.57 0.78 8.88
CA ALA A 126 -11.08 2.09 8.47
C ALA A 126 -9.61 2.06 8.03
N LEU A 127 -8.75 1.33 8.75
CA LEU A 127 -7.35 1.18 8.38
C LEU A 127 -7.20 0.35 7.09
N LEU A 128 -8.03 -0.67 6.91
CA LEU A 128 -8.04 -1.45 5.67
C LEU A 128 -8.37 -0.56 4.46
N VAL A 129 -9.37 0.31 4.57
CA VAL A 129 -9.69 1.27 3.51
C VAL A 129 -8.54 2.24 3.26
N VAL A 130 -7.90 2.78 4.32
CA VAL A 130 -6.74 3.68 4.18
C VAL A 130 -5.57 2.99 3.47
N ALA A 131 -5.28 1.74 3.83
CA ALA A 131 -4.23 0.96 3.18
C ALA A 131 -4.54 0.71 1.70
N ARG A 132 -5.79 0.37 1.37
CA ARG A 132 -6.22 0.20 -0.02
C ARG A 132 -6.15 1.51 -0.81
N LEU A 133 -6.57 2.63 -0.22
CA LEU A 133 -6.47 3.96 -0.84
C LEU A 133 -5.01 4.31 -1.21
N ALA A 134 -4.05 3.95 -0.35
CA ALA A 134 -2.62 4.13 -0.64
C ALA A 134 -2.20 3.37 -1.90
N SER A 135 -2.46 2.06 -1.96
CA SER A 135 -2.11 1.22 -3.13
C SER A 135 -2.87 1.65 -4.39
N THR A 136 -4.17 1.95 -4.26
CA THR A 136 -5.02 2.42 -5.38
C THR A 136 -4.54 3.75 -5.94
N THR A 137 -4.06 4.66 -5.09
CA THR A 137 -3.49 5.95 -5.54
C THR A 137 -2.23 5.72 -6.38
N LEU A 138 -1.32 4.84 -5.95
CA LEU A 138 -0.13 4.49 -6.72
C LEU A 138 -0.48 3.86 -8.07
N LEU A 139 -1.48 2.98 -8.10
CA LEU A 139 -1.96 2.38 -9.35
C LEU A 139 -2.59 3.42 -10.28
N ALA A 140 -3.41 4.35 -9.75
CA ALA A 140 -3.98 5.43 -10.56
C ALA A 140 -2.88 6.34 -11.14
N LEU A 141 -1.84 6.65 -10.36
CA LEU A 141 -0.70 7.45 -10.83
C LEU A 141 0.16 6.69 -11.84
N SER A 142 0.33 5.37 -11.69
CA SER A 142 1.09 4.57 -12.66
C SER A 142 0.44 4.58 -14.04
N VAL A 143 -0.89 4.67 -14.12
CA VAL A 143 -1.60 4.84 -15.41
C VAL A 143 -1.12 6.10 -16.13
N VAL A 144 -0.92 7.23 -15.43
CA VAL A 144 -0.39 8.46 -16.04
C VAL A 144 0.99 8.21 -16.66
N VAL A 145 1.86 7.50 -15.93
CA VAL A 145 3.19 7.13 -16.42
C VAL A 145 3.07 6.24 -17.66
N MET A 146 2.14 5.29 -17.69
CA MET A 146 1.88 4.45 -18.87
C MET A 146 1.44 5.27 -20.10
N PHE A 147 0.58 6.28 -19.91
CA PHE A 147 0.22 7.21 -20.99
C PHE A 147 1.44 7.99 -21.50
N ALA A 148 2.25 8.53 -20.59
CA ALA A 148 3.46 9.27 -20.93
C ALA A 148 4.48 8.41 -21.71
N LEU A 149 4.66 7.16 -21.30
CA LEU A 149 5.47 6.19 -22.04
C LEU A 149 4.87 5.92 -23.42
N GLY A 150 3.54 5.73 -23.52
CA GLY A 150 2.85 5.58 -24.79
C GLY A 150 3.13 6.71 -25.77
N TRP A 151 3.07 7.97 -25.31
CA TRP A 151 3.42 9.14 -26.13
C TRP A 151 4.89 9.14 -26.57
N LEU A 152 5.81 8.77 -25.67
CA LEU A 152 7.24 8.68 -25.99
C LEU A 152 7.53 7.69 -27.13
N PHE A 153 6.79 6.59 -27.20
CA PHE A 153 6.96 5.56 -28.22
C PHE A 153 6.10 5.77 -29.49
N GLY A 154 5.59 6.98 -29.71
CA GLY A 154 4.84 7.31 -30.93
C GLY A 154 3.33 7.01 -30.83
N GLY A 155 2.80 6.92 -29.62
CA GLY A 155 1.36 7.00 -29.36
C GLY A 155 0.75 8.27 -29.93
N ARG A 156 -0.59 8.32 -29.99
CA ARG A 156 -1.31 9.47 -30.56
C ARG A 156 -0.81 10.79 -29.93
N PRO A 157 -0.56 11.83 -30.74
CA PRO A 157 -0.09 13.13 -30.26
C PRO A 157 -1.16 13.88 -29.48
#